data_AF-A0A366LV33-F1
#
_entry.id   AF-A0A366LV33-F1
#
_cell.length_a   1.000
_cell.length_b   1.000
_cell.length_c   1.000
_cell.angle_alpha   90.00
_cell.angle_beta   90.00
_cell.angle_gamma   90.00
#
_symmetry.space_group_name_H-M   'P 1'
#
loop_
_entity.id
_entity.type
_entity.pdbx_description
1 polymer ?
#
loop_
_entity_poly.entity_id
_entity_poly.type
_entity_poly.pdbx_seq_one_letter_code
_entity_poly.pdbx_strand_id
1 'polypeptide(L)'
;MGERIFVAVTVATTLLTLAVSGILIADPAFALPAGSAVTPAVETFARACSIRSLAVGGALLVLLARRSTAGLIVLLWVTGLFQAGDALVHALNGVPAAFAATALALVAFGSAGRLTRSRTSQEP
;
A
#
# COMPACT_ATOMS: atom_id res chain seq x y z
N MET A 1 -3.68 -19.09 -15.04
CA MET A 1 -2.31 -18.52 -14.95
C MET A 1 -2.30 -17.12 -14.33
N GLY A 2 -3.26 -16.24 -14.66
CA GLY A 2 -3.31 -14.86 -14.12
C GLY A 2 -3.48 -14.71 -12.60
N GLU A 3 -4.21 -15.62 -11.94
CA GLU A 3 -4.49 -15.53 -10.49
C GLU A 3 -3.25 -15.78 -9.61
N ARG A 4 -2.37 -16.72 -10.00
CA ARG A 4 -1.13 -17.00 -9.27
C ARG A 4 -0.13 -15.85 -9.38
N ILE A 5 0.00 -15.27 -10.57
CA ILE A 5 0.86 -14.11 -10.82
C ILE A 5 0.34 -12.91 -10.00
N PHE A 6 -0.97 -12.71 -10.00
CA PHE A 6 -1.63 -11.68 -9.22
C PHE A 6 -1.31 -11.79 -7.72
N VAL A 7 -1.54 -12.97 -7.12
CA VAL A 7 -1.25 -13.19 -5.70
C VAL A 7 0.24 -12.99 -5.42
N ALA A 8 1.12 -13.49 -6.30
CA ALA A 8 2.56 -13.30 -6.14
C ALA A 8 2.97 -11.82 -6.15
N VAL A 9 2.40 -11.02 -7.07
CA VAL A 9 2.66 -9.58 -7.14
C VAL A 9 2.12 -8.87 -5.90
N THR A 10 0.89 -9.15 -5.47
CA THR A 10 0.30 -8.53 -4.26
C THR A 10 1.09 -8.88 -3.00
N VAL A 11 1.55 -10.14 -2.86
CA VAL A 11 2.39 -10.55 -1.74
C VAL A 11 3.74 -9.85 -1.79
N ALA A 12 4.39 -9.83 -2.95
CA ALA A 12 5.70 -9.19 -3.12
C ALA A 12 5.64 -7.68 -2.83
N THR A 13 4.63 -6.97 -3.34
CA THR A 13 4.46 -5.54 -3.07
C THR A 13 4.12 -5.29 -1.60
N THR A 14 3.27 -6.13 -0.99
CA THR A 14 2.95 -6.01 0.44
C THR A 14 4.20 -6.20 1.31
N LEU A 15 4.99 -7.24 1.06
CA LEU A 15 6.23 -7.49 1.78
C LEU A 15 7.24 -6.35 1.61
N LEU A 16 7.37 -5.82 0.39
CA LEU A 16 8.22 -4.66 0.12
C LEU A 16 7.74 -3.44 0.90
N THR A 17 6.44 -3.16 0.93
CA THR A 17 5.86 -2.06 1.72
C THR A 17 6.12 -2.24 3.22
N LEU A 18 6.01 -3.46 3.74
CA LEU A 18 6.31 -3.76 5.15
C LEU A 18 7.80 -3.52 5.47
N ALA A 19 8.70 -3.99 4.62
CA ALA A 19 10.14 -3.80 4.78
C ALA A 19 10.52 -2.31 4.76
N VAL A 20 10.02 -1.56 3.78
CA VAL A 20 10.25 -0.11 3.66
C VAL A 20 9.66 0.64 4.87
N SER A 21 8.47 0.24 5.34
CA SER A 21 7.87 0.83 6.54
C SER A 21 8.71 0.57 7.80
N GLY A 22 9.30 -0.63 7.93
CA GLY A 22 10.24 -0.93 9.01
C GLY A 22 11.49 -0.06 8.97
N ILE A 23 12.06 0.16 7.79
CA ILE A 23 13.22 1.05 7.60
C ILE A 23 12.86 2.48 7.96
N LEU A 24 11.70 2.99 7.52
CA LEU A 24 11.27 4.37 7.79
C LEU A 24 10.95 4.65 9.25
N ILE A 25 10.56 3.64 10.03
CA ILE A 25 10.41 3.76 11.48
C ILE A 25 11.78 3.92 12.16
N ALA A 26 12.79 3.18 11.69
CA ALA A 26 14.14 3.23 12.23
C ALA A 26 14.93 4.47 11.78
N ASP A 27 14.74 4.89 10.52
CA ASP A 27 15.39 6.05 9.90
C ASP A 27 14.42 6.82 8.98
N PRO A 28 13.74 7.85 9.50
CA PRO A 28 12.82 8.67 8.70
C PRO A 28 13.53 9.56 7.68
N ALA A 29 14.85 9.75 7.78
CA ALA A 29 15.62 10.54 6.81
C ALA A 29 15.64 9.87 5.42
N PHE A 30 15.43 8.56 5.36
CA PHE A 30 15.40 7.78 4.12
C PHE A 30 14.26 8.17 3.16
N ALA A 31 13.18 8.78 3.67
CA ALA A 31 12.08 9.30 2.86
C ALA A 31 12.29 10.74 2.37
N LEU A 32 13.34 11.42 2.83
CA LEU A 32 13.57 12.82 2.52
C LEU A 32 14.56 13.01 1.37
N PRO A 33 14.42 14.09 0.58
CA PRO A 33 15.45 14.49 -0.37
C PRO A 33 16.78 14.74 0.36
N ALA A 34 17.89 14.32 -0.26
CA ALA A 34 19.22 14.50 0.31
C ALA A 34 19.47 15.97 0.72
N GLY A 35 19.87 16.18 1.98
CA GLY A 35 20.13 17.51 2.55
C GLY A 35 18.93 18.16 3.26
N SER A 36 17.76 17.52 3.30
CA SER A 36 16.59 18.03 4.03
C SER A 36 16.69 17.73 5.53
N ALA A 37 16.33 18.70 6.38
CA ALA A 37 16.28 18.49 7.81
C ALA A 37 15.06 17.63 8.22
N VAL A 38 15.29 16.60 9.02
CA VAL A 38 14.22 15.85 9.69
C VAL A 38 13.64 16.73 10.79
N THR A 39 12.44 17.25 10.59
CA THR A 39 11.72 17.98 11.63
C THR A 39 10.88 17.02 12.49
N PRO A 40 10.54 17.36 13.74
CA PRO A 40 9.69 16.51 14.59
C PRO A 40 8.32 16.19 13.97
N ALA A 41 7.78 17.12 13.18
CA ALA A 41 6.53 16.92 12.46
C ALA A 41 6.67 15.87 11.35
N VAL A 42 7.77 15.90 10.60
CA VAL A 42 8.08 14.90 9.55
C VAL A 42 8.31 13.52 10.16
N GLU A 43 9.06 13.45 11.27
CA GLU A 43 9.29 12.19 11.98
C GLU A 43 7.99 11.57 12.48
N THR A 44 7.11 12.37 13.08
CA THR A 44 5.81 11.91 13.58
C THR A 44 4.92 11.43 12.42
N PHE A 45 4.89 12.17 11.32
CA PHE A 45 4.12 11.80 10.13
C PHE A 45 4.66 10.52 9.47
N ALA A 46 5.98 10.40 9.30
CA ALA A 46 6.63 9.22 8.72
C ALA A 46 6.36 7.96 9.56
N ARG A 47 6.45 8.07 10.90
CA ARG A 47 6.13 6.96 11.81
C ARG A 47 4.66 6.58 11.76
N ALA A 48 3.75 7.56 11.78
CA ALA A 48 2.30 7.29 11.70
C ALA A 48 1.92 6.60 10.39
N CYS A 49 2.44 7.07 9.25
CA CYS A 49 2.25 6.43 7.95
C CYS A 49 2.84 5.02 7.90
N SER A 50 4.03 4.81 8.49
CA SER A 50 4.70 3.50 8.51
C SER A 50 3.95 2.49 9.38
N ILE A 51 3.47 2.89 10.56
CA ILE A 51 2.65 2.04 11.45
C ILE A 51 1.35 1.64 10.74
N ARG A 52 0.68 2.59 10.08
CA ARG A 52 -0.52 2.32 9.28
C ARG A 52 -0.23 1.30 8.18
N SER A 53 0.85 1.48 7.43
CA SER A 53 1.27 0.55 6.38
C SER A 53 1.59 -0.85 6.91
N LEU A 54 2.19 -0.96 8.09
CA LEU A 54 2.40 -2.24 8.77
C LEU A 54 1.08 -2.93 9.12
N ALA A 55 0.13 -2.20 9.69
CA ALA A 55 -1.17 -2.74 10.06
C ALA A 55 -1.98 -3.22 8.84
N VAL A 56 -2.03 -2.39 7.78
CA VAL A 56 -2.74 -2.71 6.53
C VAL A 56 -2.07 -3.87 5.80
N GLY A 57 -0.74 -3.87 5.68
CA GLY A 57 0.00 -4.95 5.04
C GLY A 57 -0.12 -6.27 5.80
N GLY A 58 -0.07 -6.24 7.14
CA GLY A 58 -0.30 -7.40 7.97
C GLY A 58 -1.71 -7.98 7.80
N ALA A 59 -2.74 -7.13 7.80
CA ALA A 59 -4.11 -7.56 7.55
C ALA A 59 -4.28 -8.19 6.16
N LEU A 60 -3.61 -7.65 5.13
CA LEU A 60 -3.61 -8.20 3.76
C LEU A 60 -3.02 -9.61 3.72
N LEU A 61 -1.88 -9.83 4.39
CA LEU A 61 -1.26 -11.15 4.49
C LEU A 61 -2.14 -12.15 5.26
N VAL A 62 -2.76 -11.72 6.36
CA VAL A 62 -3.68 -12.58 7.13
C VAL A 62 -4.91 -12.96 6.31
N LEU A 63 -5.50 -12.01 5.58
CA LEU A 63 -6.67 -12.28 4.74
C LEU A 63 -6.33 -13.16 3.53
N LEU A 64 -5.13 -13.00 2.96
CA LEU A 64 -4.60 -13.90 1.93
C LEU A 64 -4.40 -15.32 2.48
N ALA A 65 -3.80 -15.46 3.67
CA ALA A 65 -3.62 -16.75 4.33
C ALA A 65 -4.97 -17.43 4.65
N ARG A 66 -5.98 -16.63 5.05
CA ARG A 66 -7.35 -17.10 5.31
C ARG A 66 -8.20 -17.28 4.05
N ARG A 67 -7.69 -16.96 2.86
CA ARG A 67 -8.42 -16.97 1.58
C ARG A 67 -9.77 -16.23 1.62
N SER A 68 -9.86 -15.16 2.41
CA SER A 68 -11.11 -14.40 2.57
C SER A 68 -11.26 -13.36 1.46
N THR A 69 -11.95 -13.72 0.38
CA THR A 69 -12.10 -12.87 -0.81
C THR A 69 -12.84 -11.56 -0.50
N ALA A 70 -13.87 -11.60 0.34
CA ALA A 70 -14.64 -10.42 0.72
C ALA A 70 -13.79 -9.42 1.52
N GLY A 71 -13.02 -9.91 2.51
CA GLY A 71 -12.12 -9.08 3.29
C GLY A 71 -10.99 -8.49 2.44
N LEU A 72 -10.45 -9.29 1.51
CA LEU A 72 -9.42 -8.83 0.58
C LEU A 72 -9.90 -7.69 -0.32
N ILE A 73 -11.11 -7.78 -0.88
CA ILE A 73 -11.68 -6.72 -1.72
C ILE A 73 -11.79 -5.40 -0.94
N VAL A 74 -12.37 -5.44 0.25
CA VAL A 74 -12.53 -4.25 1.10
C VAL A 74 -11.16 -3.65 1.44
N LEU A 75 -10.22 -4.50 1.87
CA LEU A 75 -8.91 -4.03 2.26
C LEU A 75 -8.11 -3.47 1.08
N LEU A 76 -8.24 -4.03 -0.12
CA LEU A 76 -7.61 -3.50 -1.34
C LEU A 76 -8.19 -2.13 -1.74
N TRP A 77 -9.50 -1.93 -1.62
CA TRP A 77 -10.12 -0.60 -1.84
C TRP A 77 -9.61 0.43 -0.84
N VAL A 78 -9.59 0.07 0.46
CA VAL A 78 -9.08 0.94 1.52
C VAL A 78 -7.60 1.26 1.32
N THR A 79 -6.79 0.25 0.96
CA THR A 79 -5.36 0.42 0.68
C THR A 79 -5.14 1.34 -0.52
N GLY A 80 -5.92 1.16 -1.61
CA GLY A 80 -5.85 2.03 -2.78
C GLY A 80 -6.20 3.48 -2.46
N LEU A 81 -7.20 3.70 -1.59
CA LEU A 81 -7.60 5.04 -1.16
C LEU A 81 -6.47 5.74 -0.37
N PHE A 82 -5.81 5.02 0.54
CA PHE A 82 -4.67 5.55 1.27
C PHE A 82 -3.48 5.86 0.36
N GLN A 83 -3.15 4.97 -0.58
CA GLN A 83 -2.07 5.19 -1.55
C GLN A 83 -2.36 6.39 -2.46
N ALA A 84 -3.61 6.59 -2.86
CA ALA A 84 -4.03 7.76 -3.64
C ALA A 84 -3.92 9.05 -2.82
N GLY A 85 -4.28 9.02 -1.53
CA GLY A 85 -4.09 10.13 -0.61
C GLY A 85 -2.61 10.47 -0.43
N ASP A 86 -1.76 9.46 -0.22
CA ASP A 86 -0.32 9.65 -0.11
C ASP A 86 0.26 10.19 -1.43
N ALA A 87 -0.16 9.67 -2.58
CA ALA A 87 0.25 10.19 -3.89
C ALA A 87 -0.10 11.68 -4.06
N LEU A 88 -1.31 12.09 -3.65
CA LEU A 88 -1.74 13.49 -3.67
C LEU A 88 -0.84 14.36 -2.78
N VAL A 89 -0.57 13.92 -1.55
CA VAL A 89 0.33 14.64 -0.62
C VAL A 89 1.74 14.76 -1.21
N HIS A 90 2.31 13.68 -1.75
CA HIS A 90 3.64 13.73 -2.35
C HIS A 90 3.69 14.60 -3.61
N ALA A 91 2.63 14.59 -4.43
CA ALA A 91 2.52 15.43 -5.62
C ALA A 91 2.44 16.92 -5.25
N LEU A 92 1.64 17.27 -4.23
CA LEU A 92 1.53 18.64 -3.72
C LEU A 92 2.85 19.16 -3.12
N ASN A 93 3.71 18.26 -2.63
CA ASN A 93 5.02 18.60 -2.06
C ASN A 93 6.18 18.40 -3.05
N GLY A 94 5.90 18.12 -4.33
CA GLY A 94 6.94 17.96 -5.37
C GLY A 94 7.87 16.76 -5.15
N VAL A 95 7.45 15.76 -4.37
CA VAL A 95 8.28 14.60 -4.01
C VAL A 95 8.13 13.51 -5.10
N PRO A 96 9.24 13.00 -5.68
CA PRO A 96 9.20 12.00 -6.75
C PRO A 96 8.53 10.67 -6.35
N ALA A 97 8.41 10.41 -5.04
CA ALA A 97 7.68 9.27 -4.49
C ALA A 97 6.17 9.23 -4.86
N ALA A 98 5.61 10.33 -5.36
CA ALA A 98 4.21 10.39 -5.83
C ALA A 98 3.89 9.35 -6.91
N PHE A 99 4.84 9.06 -7.81
CA PHE A 99 4.64 8.07 -8.87
C PHE A 99 4.55 6.65 -8.32
N ALA A 100 5.36 6.32 -7.33
CA ALA A 100 5.33 5.00 -6.69
C ALA A 100 4.01 4.77 -5.93
N ALA A 101 3.56 5.77 -5.18
CA ALA A 101 2.27 5.72 -4.47
C ALA A 101 1.09 5.61 -5.46
N THR A 102 1.13 6.34 -6.57
CA THR A 102 0.09 6.27 -7.62
C THR A 102 0.06 4.88 -8.27
N ALA A 103 1.22 4.32 -8.62
CA ALA A 103 1.31 2.98 -9.20
C ALA A 103 0.76 1.92 -8.24
N LEU A 104 1.09 2.00 -6.95
CA LEU A 104 0.55 1.12 -5.93
C LEU A 104 -0.96 1.28 -5.73
N ALA A 105 -1.49 2.51 -5.80
CA ALA A 105 -2.94 2.76 -5.76
C ALA A 105 -3.65 2.10 -6.94
N LEU A 106 -3.11 2.24 -8.15
CA LEU A 106 -3.66 1.61 -9.36
C LEU A 106 -3.61 0.09 -9.28
N VAL A 107 -2.53 -0.49 -8.75
CA VAL A 107 -2.44 -1.92 -8.49
C VAL A 107 -3.52 -2.33 -7.49
N ALA A 108 -3.69 -1.63 -6.38
CA ALA A 108 -4.68 -1.97 -5.36
C ALA A 108 -6.13 -1.88 -5.88
N PHE A 109 -6.48 -0.79 -6.57
CA PHE A 109 -7.81 -0.63 -7.17
C PHE A 109 -8.06 -1.60 -8.32
N GLY A 110 -7.08 -1.82 -9.19
CA GLY A 110 -7.18 -2.80 -10.27
C GLY A 110 -7.34 -4.22 -9.74
N SER A 111 -6.67 -4.52 -8.64
CA SER A 111 -6.80 -5.78 -7.89
C SER A 111 -8.20 -5.97 -7.33
N ALA A 112 -8.71 -4.95 -6.62
CA ALA A 112 -10.05 -4.97 -6.05
C ALA A 112 -11.13 -5.11 -7.16
N GLY A 113 -10.98 -4.37 -8.26
CA GLY A 113 -11.90 -4.40 -9.38
C GLY A 113 -11.95 -5.77 -10.08
N ARG A 114 -10.79 -6.42 -10.28
CA ARG A 114 -10.75 -7.79 -10.83
C ARG A 114 -11.44 -8.80 -9.91
N LEU A 115 -11.11 -8.79 -8.62
CA LEU A 115 -11.71 -9.69 -7.62
C LEU A 115 -13.23 -9.48 -7.52
N THR A 116 -13.70 -8.23 -7.59
CA THR A 116 -15.13 -7.90 -7.57
C THR A 116 -15.85 -8.47 -8.80
N ARG A 117 -15.29 -8.28 -10.01
CA ARG A 117 -15.86 -8.83 -11.26
C ARG A 117 -15.91 -10.36 -11.26
N SER A 118 -14.84 -11.01 -10.79
CA SER A 118 -14.79 -12.47 -10.70
C SER A 118 -15.85 -13.04 -9.75
N ARG A 119 -16.20 -12.31 -8.69
CA ARG A 119 -17.26 -12.70 -7.75
C ARG A 119 -18.65 -12.53 -8.38
N THR A 120 -18.91 -11.41 -9.04
CA THR A 120 -20.20 -11.15 -9.70
C THR A 120 -20.50 -12.12 -10.84
N SER A 121 -19.49 -12.67 -11.51
CA SER A 121 -19.68 -13.72 -12.53
C SER A 121 -19.97 -15.11 -11.95
N GLN A 122 -19.88 -15.28 -10.62
CA GLN A 122 -20.18 -16.54 -9.93
C GLN A 122 -21.53 -16.53 -9.19
N GLU A 123 -22.24 -15.40 -9.17
CA GLU A 123 -23.63 -15.34 -8.68
C GLU A 123 -24.58 -15.46 -9.89
N PRO A 124 -25.33 -16.58 -10.02
CA PRO A 124 -26.33 -16.79 -11.08
C PRO A 124 -27.62 -16.00 -10.86
#